data_AF-A0A376BM90-F1
#
_entry.id   AF-A0A376BM90-F1
#
_cell.length_a   1.000
_cell.length_b   1.000
_cell.length_c   1.000
_cell.angle_alpha   90.00
_cell.angle_beta   90.00
_cell.angle_gamma   90.00
#
_symmetry.space_group_name_H-M   'P 1'
#
loop_
_entity.id
_entity.type
_entity.pdbx_description
1 polymer ?
#
loop_
_entity_poly.entity_id
_entity_poly.type
_entity_poly.pdbx_seq_one_letter_code
_entity_poly.pdbx_strand_id
1 'polypeptide(L)'
;MDNLLLISLILVFALLLTAAAYFQAACKLSRAENWLPDFADLQDWRKNAALTKRLIRAIAGRERVQYPHLLRVLRRRFSWLLMAASATLVWIIGLFIVYFKNT
;
A
#
# COMPACT_ATOMS: atom_id res chain seq x y z
N MET A 1 1.50 6.04 -29.63
CA MET A 1 1.06 6.63 -28.34
C MET A 1 0.13 5.71 -27.56
N ASP A 2 -0.66 4.88 -28.25
CA ASP A 2 -1.71 4.06 -27.63
C ASP A 2 -1.18 2.96 -26.68
N ASN A 3 -0.05 2.33 -27.03
CA ASN A 3 0.59 1.33 -26.17
C ASN A 3 1.11 1.92 -24.85
N LEU A 4 1.55 3.18 -24.86
CA LEU A 4 2.05 3.89 -23.69
C LEU A 4 0.93 4.28 -22.71
N LEU A 5 -0.22 4.71 -23.26
CA LEU A 5 -1.42 4.98 -22.47
C LEU A 5 -1.98 3.70 -21.84
N LEU A 6 -2.02 2.60 -22.60
CA LEU A 6 -2.48 1.31 -22.10
C LEU A 6 -1.60 0.79 -20.95
N ILE A 7 -0.27 0.86 -21.10
CA ILE A 7 0.68 0.44 -20.06
C ILE A 7 0.54 1.31 -18.81
N SER A 8 0.39 2.63 -18.96
CA SER A 8 0.11 3.55 -17.85
C SER A 8 -1.15 3.15 -17.08
N LEU A 9 -2.22 2.86 -17.81
CA LEU A 9 -3.52 2.48 -17.24
C LEU A 9 -3.43 1.16 -16.47
N ILE A 10 -2.75 0.16 -17.03
CA ILE A 10 -2.51 -1.13 -16.37
C ILE A 10 -1.68 -0.95 -15.09
N LEU A 11 -0.65 -0.11 -15.11
CA LEU A 11 0.18 0.18 -13.93
C LEU A 11 -0.63 0.87 -12.83
N VAL A 12 -1.42 1.89 -13.17
CA VAL A 12 -2.30 2.59 -12.22
C VAL A 12 -3.33 1.62 -11.63
N PHE A 13 -3.93 0.77 -12.47
CA PHE A 13 -4.91 -0.21 -12.01
C PHE A 13 -4.27 -1.26 -11.08
N ALA A 14 -3.07 -1.74 -11.40
CA ALA A 14 -2.32 -2.66 -10.56
C ALA A 14 -1.95 -2.02 -9.20
N LEU A 15 -1.56 -0.74 -9.20
CA LEU A 15 -1.31 0.03 -7.98
C LEU A 15 -2.56 0.18 -7.13
N LEU A 16 -3.71 0.50 -7.73
CA LEU A 16 -4.98 0.62 -7.02
C LEU A 16 -5.41 -0.72 -6.41
N LEU A 17 -5.32 -1.82 -7.17
CA LEU A 17 -5.66 -3.16 -6.68
C LEU A 17 -4.75 -3.61 -5.53
N THR A 18 -3.45 -3.35 -5.65
CA THR A 18 -2.49 -3.70 -4.59
C THR A 18 -2.69 -2.83 -3.34
N ALA A 19 -3.01 -1.55 -3.51
CA ALA A 19 -3.34 -0.66 -2.40
C ALA A 19 -4.65 -1.09 -1.70
N ALA A 20 -5.68 -1.45 -2.45
CA ALA A 20 -6.94 -1.97 -1.91
C ALA A 20 -6.73 -3.28 -1.14
N ALA A 21 -5.91 -4.19 -1.68
CA ALA A 21 -5.58 -5.46 -1.02
C ALA A 21 -4.76 -5.23 0.28
N TYR A 22 -3.86 -4.25 0.29
CA TYR A 22 -3.16 -3.82 1.50
C TYR A 22 -4.14 -3.26 2.53
N PHE A 23 -5.03 -2.36 2.11
CA PHE A 23 -6.03 -1.74 3.00
C PHE A 23 -6.96 -2.80 3.61
N GLN A 24 -7.45 -3.75 2.81
CA GLN A 24 -8.27 -4.85 3.29
C GLN A 24 -7.53 -5.70 4.34
N ALA A 25 -6.24 -6.00 4.11
CA ALA A 25 -5.43 -6.73 5.07
C ALA A 25 -5.19 -5.93 6.36
N ALA A 26 -4.97 -4.61 6.25
CA ALA A 26 -4.80 -3.71 7.37
C ALA A 26 -6.09 -3.63 8.22
N CYS A 27 -7.25 -3.48 7.59
CA CYS A 27 -8.55 -3.49 8.27
C CYS A 27 -8.81 -4.83 8.98
N LYS A 28 -8.52 -5.96 8.32
CA LYS A 28 -8.67 -7.30 8.93
C LYS A 28 -7.81 -7.44 10.18
N LEU A 29 -6.54 -7.00 10.12
CA LEU A 29 -5.63 -7.04 11.27
C LEU A 29 -6.11 -6.10 12.39
N SER A 30 -6.43 -4.85 12.05
CA SER A 30 -6.88 -3.85 13.02
C SER A 30 -8.15 -4.26 13.76
N ARG A 31 -9.06 -4.95 13.07
CA ARG A 31 -10.28 -5.50 13.68
C ARG A 31 -9.98 -6.72 14.55
N ALA A 32 -9.12 -7.63 14.09
CA ALA A 32 -8.73 -8.80 14.87
C ALA A 32 -8.01 -8.41 16.17
N GLU A 33 -7.15 -7.38 16.13
CA GLU A 33 -6.41 -6.86 17.27
C GLU A 33 -7.21 -5.85 18.12
N ASN A 34 -8.48 -5.58 17.79
CA ASN A 34 -9.30 -4.53 18.42
C ASN A 34 -8.63 -3.13 18.45
N TRP A 35 -7.75 -2.82 17.50
CA TRP A 35 -7.11 -1.51 17.38
C TRP A 35 -8.07 -0.44 16.85
N LEU A 36 -9.07 -0.87 16.10
CA LEU A 36 -10.10 -0.01 15.54
C LEU A 36 -11.46 -0.64 15.87
N PRO A 37 -12.14 -0.19 16.94
CA PRO A 37 -13.40 -0.76 17.37
C PRO A 37 -14.54 -0.46 16.37
N ASP A 38 -14.50 0.70 15.72
CA ASP A 38 -15.48 1.10 14.69
C ASP A 38 -14.81 1.69 13.45
N PHE A 39 -15.34 1.41 12.26
CA PHE A 39 -14.90 2.05 11.02
C PHE A 39 -15.27 3.54 10.97
N ALA A 40 -16.29 3.97 11.72
CA ALA A 40 -16.60 5.39 11.89
C ALA A 40 -15.41 6.18 12.46
N ASP A 41 -14.57 5.53 13.27
CA ASP A 41 -13.37 6.14 13.85
C ASP A 41 -12.28 6.47 12.81
N LEU A 42 -12.36 5.94 11.58
CA LEU A 42 -11.46 6.33 10.49
C LEU A 42 -11.76 7.73 9.95
N GLN A 43 -12.95 8.27 10.18
CA GLN A 43 -13.30 9.64 9.80
C GLN A 43 -12.54 10.66 10.66
N ASP A 44 -12.14 10.28 11.88
CA ASP A 44 -11.27 11.09 12.73
C ASP A 44 -9.81 10.92 12.29
N TRP A 45 -9.26 12.00 11.71
CA TRP A 45 -7.88 12.02 11.23
C TRP A 45 -6.86 11.67 12.32
N ARG A 46 -7.14 11.99 13.60
CA ARG A 46 -6.23 11.69 14.71
C ARG A 46 -6.18 10.20 14.99
N LYS A 47 -7.35 9.55 15.03
CA LYS A 47 -7.46 8.10 15.22
C LYS A 47 -6.86 7.35 14.05
N ASN A 48 -7.10 7.81 12.83
CA ASN A 48 -6.50 7.26 11.62
C ASN A 48 -4.96 7.35 11.63
N ALA A 49 -4.40 8.51 12.03
CA ALA A 49 -2.95 8.68 12.15
C ALA A 49 -2.34 7.76 13.23
N ALA A 50 -3.01 7.59 14.36
CA ALA A 50 -2.58 6.68 15.43
C ALA A 50 -2.60 5.22 14.97
N LEU A 51 -3.67 4.80 14.29
CA LEU A 51 -3.79 3.46 13.70
C LEU A 51 -2.68 3.20 12.69
N THR A 52 -2.43 4.17 11.79
CA THR A 52 -1.39 4.08 10.78
C THR A 52 -0.01 3.91 11.42
N LYS A 53 0.31 4.69 12.46
CA LYS A 53 1.56 4.54 13.22
C LYS A 53 1.69 3.16 13.87
N ARG A 54 0.60 2.60 14.39
CA ARG A 54 0.59 1.22 14.92
C ARG A 54 0.84 0.17 13.83
N LEU A 55 0.12 0.26 12.71
CA LEU A 55 0.32 -0.63 11.57
C LEU A 55 1.77 -0.60 11.07
N ILE A 56 2.38 0.58 10.96
CA ILE A 56 3.80 0.72 10.57
C ILE A 56 4.71 0.02 11.58
N ARG A 57 4.51 0.23 12.89
CA ARG A 57 5.32 -0.44 13.92
C ARG A 57 5.13 -1.95 13.91
N ALA A 58 3.91 -2.45 13.69
CA ALA A 58 3.62 -3.87 13.55
C ALA A 58 4.32 -4.48 12.32
N ILE A 59 4.25 -3.81 11.16
CA ILE A 59 4.97 -4.20 9.94
C ILE A 59 6.47 -4.25 10.20
N ALA A 60 7.03 -3.26 10.90
CA ALA A 60 8.44 -3.21 11.31
C ALA A 60 8.83 -4.20 12.43
N GLY A 61 7.86 -4.94 13.00
CA GLY A 61 8.10 -5.91 14.08
C GLY A 61 8.36 -5.29 15.45
N ARG A 62 8.02 -4.01 15.64
CA ARG A 62 8.19 -3.26 16.90
C ARG A 62 6.92 -3.23 17.75
N GLU A 63 5.84 -3.88 17.32
CA GLU A 63 4.57 -3.95 18.06
C GLU A 63 4.18 -5.41 18.24
N ARG A 64 3.69 -5.76 19.44
CA ARG A 64 3.19 -7.12 19.72
C ARG A 64 1.81 -7.25 19.10
N VAL A 65 1.65 -8.29 18.28
CA VAL A 65 0.44 -8.61 17.53
C VAL A 65 -0.01 -9.99 17.98
N GLN A 66 -1.26 -10.11 18.46
CA GLN A 66 -1.83 -11.38 18.91
C GLN A 66 -2.00 -12.38 17.74
N TYR A 67 -2.24 -11.88 16.53
CA TYR A 67 -2.48 -12.67 15.32
C TYR A 67 -1.34 -12.54 14.29
N PRO A 68 -0.19 -13.22 14.49
CA PRO A 68 1.00 -13.09 13.64
C PRO A 68 0.81 -13.63 12.20
N HIS A 69 -0.20 -14.48 11.97
CA HIS A 69 -0.51 -14.97 10.63
C HIS A 69 -1.13 -13.87 9.75
N LEU A 70 -1.99 -13.01 10.31
CA LEU A 70 -2.55 -11.84 9.61
C LEU A 70 -1.46 -10.80 9.33
N LEU A 71 -0.53 -10.62 10.26
CA LEU A 71 0.63 -9.74 10.06
C LEU A 71 1.51 -10.20 8.89
N ARG A 72 1.71 -11.51 8.72
CA ARG A 72 2.45 -12.04 7.55
C ARG A 72 1.75 -11.71 6.23
N VAL A 73 0.43 -11.81 6.19
CA VAL A 73 -0.36 -11.42 5.00
C VAL A 73 -0.22 -9.93 4.74
N LEU A 74 -0.38 -9.09 5.76
CA LEU A 74 -0.21 -7.64 5.65
C LEU A 74 1.19 -7.27 5.12
N ARG A 75 2.26 -7.83 5.73
CA ARG A 75 3.64 -7.61 5.30
C ARG A 75 3.85 -8.02 3.85
N ARG A 76 3.35 -9.20 3.47
CA ARG A 76 3.45 -9.67 2.08
C ARG A 76 2.78 -8.67 1.15
N ARG A 77 1.53 -8.27 1.40
CA ARG A 77 0.80 -7.28 0.57
C ARG A 77 1.53 -5.93 0.51
N PHE A 78 2.10 -5.49 1.62
CA PHE A 78 2.92 -4.28 1.67
C PHE A 78 4.19 -4.40 0.81
N SER A 79 4.88 -5.54 0.84
CA SER A 79 6.03 -5.81 -0.04
C SER A 79 5.64 -5.78 -1.52
N TRP A 80 4.51 -6.40 -1.90
CA TRP A 80 4.00 -6.33 -3.28
C TRP A 80 3.69 -4.89 -3.70
N LEU A 81 3.08 -4.10 -2.81
CA LEU A 81 2.80 -2.69 -3.06
C LEU A 81 4.09 -1.88 -3.27
N LEU A 82 5.10 -2.08 -2.42
CA LEU A 82 6.41 -1.42 -2.58
C LEU A 82 7.10 -1.81 -3.89
N MET A 83 7.06 -3.10 -4.26
CA MET A 83 7.60 -3.55 -5.54
C MET A 83 6.89 -2.89 -6.72
N ALA A 84 5.55 -2.89 -6.72
CA ALA A 84 4.75 -2.25 -7.78
C ALA A 84 5.02 -0.74 -7.87
N ALA A 85 5.09 -0.05 -6.73
CA ALA A 85 5.43 1.36 -6.68
C ALA A 85 6.84 1.64 -7.21
N SER A 86 7.83 0.85 -6.81
CA SER A 86 9.21 1.00 -7.28
C SER A 86 9.35 0.75 -8.78
N ALA A 87 8.69 -0.29 -9.32
CA ALA A 87 8.68 -0.59 -10.75
C ALA A 87 8.03 0.56 -11.55
N THR A 88 6.94 1.12 -11.03
CA THR A 88 6.27 2.27 -11.65
C THR A 88 7.18 3.50 -11.65
N LEU A 89 7.92 3.73 -10.56
CA LEU A 89 8.84 4.87 -10.43
C LEU A 89 10.02 4.76 -11.41
N VAL A 90 10.62 3.57 -11.54
CA VAL A 90 11.67 3.29 -12.54
C VAL A 90 11.14 3.51 -13.96
N TRP A 91 9.91 3.06 -14.24
CA TRP A 91 9.27 3.24 -15.54
C TRP A 91 9.06 4.73 -15.88
N ILE A 92 8.54 5.53 -14.93
CA ILE A 92 8.37 6.98 -15.10
C ILE A 92 9.71 7.67 -15.37
N ILE A 93 10.77 7.32 -14.64
CA ILE A 93 12.12 7.87 -14.88
C ILE A 93 12.61 7.51 -16.28
N GLY A 94 12.42 6.25 -16.70
CA GLY A 94 12.78 5.81 -18.05
C GLY A 94 12.07 6.62 -19.14
N LEU A 95 10.77 6.89 -18.97
CA LEU A 95 10.03 7.76 -19.88
C LEU A 95 10.58 9.19 -19.91
N PHE A 96 10.92 9.74 -18.75
CA PHE A 96 11.46 11.09 -18.65
C PHE A 96 12.80 11.22 -19.39
N ILE A 97 13.69 10.24 -19.23
CA ILE A 97 14.98 10.20 -19.93
C ILE A 97 14.78 10.11 -21.45
N VAL A 98 13.87 9.24 -21.91
CA VAL A 98 13.59 9.08 -23.35
C VAL A 98 12.98 10.36 -23.94
N TYR A 99 12.05 10.99 -23.21
CA TYR A 99 11.41 12.23 -23.62
C TYR A 99 12.44 13.36 -23.81
N PHE A 100 13.29 13.60 -22.81
CA PHE A 100 14.32 14.65 -22.87
C PHE A 100 15.43 14.39 -23.89
N LYS A 101 15.70 13.13 -24.23
CA LYS A 101 16.71 12.78 -25.25
C LYS A 101 16.21 13.01 -26.68
N ASN A 102 14.89 13.01 -26.89
CA ASN A 102 14.26 13.17 -28.21
C ASN A 102 13.72 14.59 -28.48
N THR A 103 13.86 15.51 -27.51
CA THR A 103 13.66 16.96 -27.65
C THR A 103 15.00 17.68 -27.73
#